data_AF-A0A7K6ZUH7-F1
#
_entry.id   AF-A0A7K6ZUH7-F1
#
_cell.length_a   1.000
_cell.length_b   1.000
_cell.length_c   1.000
_cell.angle_alpha   90.00
_cell.angle_beta   90.00
_cell.angle_gamma   90.00
#
_symmetry.space_group_name_H-M   'P 1'
#
loop_
_entity.id
_entity.type
_entity.pdbx_description
1 polymer ?
#
loop_
_entity_poly.entity_id
_entity_poly.type
_entity_poly.pdbx_seq_one_letter_code
_entity_poly.pdbx_strand_id
1 'polypeptide(L)'
;GLCGAQYNANTQPGRTSIVHLFEWRWADIALECERYLAPYGFGGVQVSPPNENVVVTSPNRPWWERYQPISYKLCTRSGNEDEFRDMVTRCNNVGVRIYVDAVVNHMCGSGAGSGTHSTCGSYFNAGNRDFPAVPYSGWDFNDGKCTTGSGEIESYQDINQIRNCRLSGLLDLAMEKDYVRSKVADYLNHLIDIGVAGFRIDAAKHMWPGDIKGFLDKLHNLNTKWFSSGARPFIFQEVIDLGGEPVTGSQYYGNGRVTEFKYGAKLGTVIRKWNGEKMAYLKNWGEGWGFAPSDRALVFVDNHDNQRGHGAGGASILTFWDARLYKMAVGFMLAHPYGFTRVMSSFRWPRYFQNGHDVNDWYGPPSNWDGSTKSVPINPDTTCGDDWVCEHRWRQIRNMVVFRNVVDGEPFSNWWDNNSNQVAFGRGSKGFIVFNNDDWQLNEYLQTGLPAGTYCDVISGDKDNNRCTGIQVNVAGDGKAHFQISNSAEDPFIAIHVNAKL
;
A
#
# COMPACT_ATOMS: atom_id res chain seq x y z
N GLY A 1 27.70 -9.83 -7.72
CA GLY A 1 27.77 -8.43 -8.16
C GLY A 1 26.93 -7.58 -7.23
N LEU A 2 27.53 -6.57 -6.62
CA LEU A 2 26.97 -5.68 -5.58
C LEU A 2 25.95 -4.66 -6.15
N CYS A 3 24.77 -5.09 -6.62
CA CYS A 3 23.81 -4.13 -7.21
C CYS A 3 22.30 -4.45 -7.02
N GLY A 4 21.87 -4.98 -5.85
CA GLY A 4 20.48 -5.44 -5.70
C GLY A 4 19.74 -5.16 -4.37
N ALA A 5 20.26 -4.35 -3.47
CA ALA A 5 19.77 -4.35 -2.09
C ALA A 5 18.55 -3.43 -1.80
N GLN A 6 18.20 -2.47 -2.67
CA GLN A 6 17.04 -1.57 -2.45
C GLN A 6 15.68 -2.19 -2.84
N TYR A 7 15.65 -3.42 -3.36
CA TYR A 7 14.41 -4.11 -3.80
C TYR A 7 13.86 -5.11 -2.78
N ASN A 8 14.68 -5.53 -1.82
CA ASN A 8 14.31 -6.49 -0.79
C ASN A 8 13.46 -5.78 0.26
N ALA A 9 12.31 -6.34 0.61
CA ALA A 9 11.41 -5.77 1.61
C ALA A 9 11.97 -5.86 3.05
N ASN A 10 13.00 -6.67 3.30
CA ASN A 10 13.59 -6.85 4.64
C ASN A 10 12.60 -7.41 5.69
N THR A 11 11.50 -8.02 5.25
CA THR A 11 10.57 -8.78 6.11
C THR A 11 11.26 -10.03 6.65
N GLN A 12 10.73 -10.61 7.72
CA GLN A 12 11.20 -11.95 8.14
C GLN A 12 10.83 -13.00 7.08
N PRO A 13 11.62 -14.07 6.94
CA PRO A 13 11.29 -15.18 6.05
C PRO A 13 9.86 -15.69 6.29
N GLY A 14 9.13 -15.97 5.22
CA GLY A 14 7.74 -16.42 5.30
C GLY A 14 6.72 -15.32 5.62
N ARG A 15 7.09 -14.04 5.55
CA ARG A 15 6.15 -12.90 5.64
C ARG A 15 6.20 -12.06 4.38
N THR A 16 5.14 -12.10 3.59
CA THR A 16 5.15 -11.71 2.16
C THR A 16 4.30 -10.50 1.80
N SER A 17 3.62 -9.90 2.78
CA SER A 17 2.76 -8.73 2.59
C SER A 17 3.03 -7.65 3.63
N ILE A 18 2.85 -6.40 3.23
CA ILE A 18 2.76 -5.26 4.14
C ILE A 18 1.32 -4.76 4.22
N VAL A 19 0.97 -4.02 5.27
CA VAL A 19 -0.33 -3.35 5.40
C VAL A 19 -0.13 -1.84 5.51
N HIS A 20 -0.95 -1.05 4.83
CA HIS A 20 -1.01 0.40 5.04
C HIS A 20 -2.00 0.70 6.16
N LEU A 21 -1.52 0.97 7.38
CA LEU A 21 -2.36 1.41 8.50
C LEU A 21 -2.57 2.92 8.40
N PHE A 22 -3.41 3.30 7.43
CA PHE A 22 -3.56 4.70 7.00
C PHE A 22 -4.13 5.58 8.10
N GLU A 23 -3.40 6.63 8.47
CA GLU A 23 -3.72 7.60 9.52
C GLU A 23 -3.73 7.07 10.96
N TRP A 24 -3.26 5.84 11.19
CA TRP A 24 -3.19 5.29 12.55
C TRP A 24 -2.17 6.05 13.40
N ARG A 25 -2.42 6.11 14.72
CA ARG A 25 -1.46 6.64 15.69
C ARG A 25 -0.36 5.62 15.98
N TRP A 26 0.83 6.09 16.32
CA TRP A 26 2.00 5.24 16.56
C TRP A 26 1.75 4.22 17.68
N ALA A 27 1.10 4.65 18.77
CA ALA A 27 0.74 3.77 19.87
C ALA A 27 -0.22 2.63 19.46
N ASP A 28 -1.18 2.91 18.57
CA ASP A 28 -2.11 1.89 18.07
C ASP A 28 -1.40 0.90 17.14
N ILE A 29 -0.50 1.38 16.27
CA ILE A 29 0.32 0.52 15.41
C ILE A 29 1.23 -0.39 16.25
N ALA A 30 1.85 0.13 17.30
CA ALA A 30 2.72 -0.64 18.19
C ALA A 30 1.96 -1.82 18.84
N LEU A 31 0.76 -1.56 19.35
CA LEU A 31 -0.13 -2.59 19.88
C LEU A 31 -0.57 -3.58 18.79
N GLU A 32 -0.88 -3.08 17.59
CA GLU A 32 -1.32 -3.90 16.46
C GLU A 32 -0.24 -4.86 15.97
N CYS A 33 1.03 -4.41 15.96
CA CYS A 33 2.19 -5.24 15.68
C CYS A 33 2.24 -6.47 16.60
N GLU A 34 2.08 -6.26 17.92
CA GLU A 34 2.21 -7.31 18.93
C GLU A 34 0.97 -8.23 18.96
N ARG A 35 -0.23 -7.64 18.97
CA ARG A 35 -1.48 -8.40 19.20
C ARG A 35 -2.03 -9.08 17.95
N TYR A 36 -1.61 -8.67 16.75
CA TYR A 36 -2.25 -9.12 15.51
C TYR A 36 -1.28 -9.38 14.35
N LEU A 37 -0.52 -8.37 13.93
CA LEU A 37 0.32 -8.48 12.73
C LEU A 37 1.41 -9.55 12.88
N ALA A 38 2.03 -9.63 14.05
CA ALA A 38 3.03 -10.65 14.34
C ALA A 38 2.41 -12.07 14.34
N PRO A 39 1.34 -12.37 15.12
CA PRO A 39 0.67 -13.68 15.10
C PRO A 39 0.13 -14.13 13.73
N TYR A 40 -0.38 -13.22 12.91
CA TYR A 40 -0.95 -13.54 11.59
C TYR A 40 0.04 -13.40 10.42
N GLY A 41 1.33 -13.22 10.72
CA GLY A 41 2.39 -13.31 9.71
C GLY A 41 2.46 -12.13 8.72
N PHE A 42 1.97 -10.95 9.08
CA PHE A 42 2.20 -9.74 8.29
C PHE A 42 3.69 -9.36 8.35
N GLY A 43 4.25 -8.96 7.21
CA GLY A 43 5.67 -8.60 7.09
C GLY A 43 6.01 -7.22 7.63
N GLY A 44 5.08 -6.27 7.53
CA GLY A 44 5.28 -4.93 8.05
C GLY A 44 4.14 -3.97 7.76
N VAL A 45 4.35 -2.71 8.13
CA VAL A 45 3.37 -1.63 8.11
C VAL A 45 3.92 -0.47 7.29
N GLN A 46 3.20 -0.01 6.27
CA GLN A 46 3.37 1.34 5.78
C GLN A 46 2.65 2.30 6.74
N VAL A 47 3.36 3.29 7.25
CA VAL A 47 2.81 4.37 8.08
C VAL A 47 2.55 5.62 7.25
N SER A 48 1.56 6.43 7.61
CA SER A 48 1.39 7.78 7.05
C SER A 48 2.61 8.67 7.32
N PRO A 49 2.79 9.81 6.60
CA PRO A 49 3.96 10.66 6.73
C PRO A 49 4.26 11.05 8.19
N PRO A 50 5.42 10.69 8.76
CA PRO A 50 5.70 10.91 10.18
C PRO A 50 6.31 12.27 10.47
N ASN A 51 6.66 13.05 9.44
CA ASN A 51 7.21 14.37 9.58
C ASN A 51 6.12 15.44 9.77
N GLU A 52 6.48 16.54 10.42
CA GLU A 52 5.60 17.68 10.67
C GLU A 52 5.01 18.23 9.36
N ASN A 53 3.69 18.34 9.36
CA ASN A 53 2.88 18.85 8.26
C ASN A 53 2.04 20.07 8.69
N VAL A 54 1.48 20.77 7.69
CA VAL A 54 0.58 21.91 7.90
C VAL A 54 -0.73 21.46 8.55
N VAL A 55 -1.32 22.29 9.40
CA VAL A 55 -2.66 22.07 9.97
C VAL A 55 -3.67 22.84 9.13
N VAL A 56 -4.54 22.14 8.42
CA VAL A 56 -5.57 22.75 7.58
C VAL A 56 -6.89 22.79 8.34
N THR A 57 -7.50 23.98 8.43
CA THR A 57 -8.78 24.19 9.13
C THR A 57 -9.97 24.38 8.19
N SER A 58 -9.72 24.60 6.89
CA SER A 58 -10.75 24.65 5.86
C SER A 58 -10.28 23.90 4.59
N PRO A 59 -10.82 22.70 4.30
CA PRO A 59 -11.72 21.93 5.16
C PRO A 59 -11.01 21.47 6.46
N ASN A 60 -11.75 21.02 7.47
CA ASN A 60 -11.17 20.74 8.79
C ASN A 60 -10.40 19.42 8.84
N ARG A 61 -9.06 19.48 9.02
CA ARG A 61 -8.15 18.35 9.23
C ARG A 61 -8.19 17.24 8.17
N PRO A 62 -8.18 17.59 6.87
CA PRO A 62 -8.25 16.61 5.79
C PRO A 62 -7.09 15.64 5.83
N TRP A 63 -7.25 14.44 5.29
CA TRP A 63 -6.16 13.44 5.25
C TRP A 63 -4.94 13.93 4.46
N TRP A 64 -5.18 14.70 3.38
CA TRP A 64 -4.13 15.18 2.51
C TRP A 64 -3.25 16.27 3.15
N GLU A 65 -3.61 16.80 4.32
CA GLU A 65 -2.77 17.79 5.03
C GLU A 65 -1.38 17.21 5.36
N ARG A 66 -1.26 15.88 5.50
CA ARG A 66 0.00 15.18 5.78
C ARG A 66 0.98 15.14 4.60
N TYR A 67 0.49 15.39 3.40
CA TYR A 67 1.32 15.53 2.19
C TYR A 67 1.73 16.98 1.94
N GLN A 68 1.72 17.81 2.99
CA GLN A 68 2.17 19.19 2.94
C GLN A 68 3.19 19.44 4.06
N PRO A 69 4.45 19.00 3.88
CA PRO A 69 5.50 19.14 4.89
C PRO A 69 5.76 20.59 5.30
N ILE A 70 6.04 20.77 6.59
CA ILE A 70 6.55 22.02 7.16
C ILE A 70 7.98 21.84 7.66
N SER A 71 8.28 20.68 8.24
CA SER A 71 9.64 20.31 8.64
C SER A 71 9.83 18.79 8.63
N TYR A 72 11.04 18.35 8.96
CA TYR A 72 11.38 16.94 9.13
C TYR A 72 11.31 16.46 10.60
N LYS A 73 10.73 17.26 11.52
CA LYS A 73 10.48 16.83 12.89
C LYS A 73 9.47 15.69 12.92
N LEU A 74 9.70 14.66 13.72
CA LEU A 74 8.78 13.53 13.87
C LEU A 74 7.64 13.87 14.83
N CYS A 75 6.68 14.67 14.37
CA CYS A 75 5.67 15.29 15.23
C CYS A 75 4.42 15.58 14.40
N THR A 76 3.42 14.72 14.55
CA THR A 76 2.20 14.74 13.73
C THR A 76 0.99 14.39 14.57
N ARG A 77 -0.21 14.37 13.98
CA ARG A 77 -1.41 13.87 14.65
C ARG A 77 -1.36 12.37 15.02
N SER A 78 -0.44 11.61 14.45
CA SER A 78 -0.21 10.21 14.84
C SER A 78 0.61 10.07 16.12
N GLY A 79 1.32 11.12 16.55
CA GLY A 79 2.18 11.13 17.72
C GLY A 79 3.50 11.87 17.51
N ASN A 80 4.30 11.92 18.58
CA ASN A 80 5.63 12.53 18.63
C ASN A 80 6.76 11.52 18.32
N GLU A 81 8.00 11.98 18.42
CA GLU A 81 9.19 11.18 18.10
C GLU A 81 9.38 9.98 19.04
N ASP A 82 9.13 10.16 20.34
CA ASP A 82 9.26 9.09 21.32
C ASP A 82 8.25 7.97 21.06
N GLU A 83 7.01 8.34 20.74
CA GLU A 83 5.95 7.39 20.36
C GLU A 83 6.27 6.69 19.03
N PHE A 84 6.86 7.40 18.06
CA PHE A 84 7.32 6.80 16.81
C PHE A 84 8.47 5.79 17.06
N ARG A 85 9.45 6.14 17.90
CA ARG A 85 10.56 5.26 18.29
C ARG A 85 10.08 4.03 19.05
N ASP A 86 9.10 4.20 19.95
CA ASP A 86 8.47 3.08 20.69
C ASP A 86 7.80 2.11 19.71
N MET A 87 6.98 2.63 18.78
CA MET A 87 6.33 1.84 17.74
C MET A 87 7.35 1.05 16.91
N VAL A 88 8.39 1.72 16.37
CA VAL A 88 9.42 1.04 15.56
C VAL A 88 10.12 -0.05 16.36
N THR A 89 10.48 0.24 17.61
CA THR A 89 11.16 -0.72 18.50
C THR A 89 10.30 -1.95 18.76
N ARG A 90 9.04 -1.75 19.18
CA ARG A 90 8.12 -2.83 19.52
C ARG A 90 7.76 -3.69 18.31
N CYS A 91 7.46 -3.06 17.17
CA CYS A 91 7.19 -3.78 15.93
C CYS A 91 8.39 -4.61 15.48
N ASN A 92 9.60 -4.04 15.47
CA ASN A 92 10.79 -4.80 15.08
C ASN A 92 11.10 -5.96 16.03
N ASN A 93 10.85 -5.81 17.34
CA ASN A 93 11.05 -6.87 18.32
C ASN A 93 10.13 -8.08 18.09
N VAL A 94 8.94 -7.87 17.51
CA VAL A 94 8.02 -8.95 17.11
C VAL A 94 8.14 -9.33 15.62
N GLY A 95 9.16 -8.81 14.92
CA GLY A 95 9.45 -9.19 13.54
C GLY A 95 8.58 -8.52 12.48
N VAL A 96 7.87 -7.46 12.82
CA VAL A 96 7.02 -6.68 11.92
C VAL A 96 7.75 -5.38 11.56
N ARG A 97 7.97 -5.12 10.28
CA ARG A 97 8.76 -3.98 9.81
C ARG A 97 7.94 -2.71 9.71
N ILE A 98 8.60 -1.55 9.77
CA ILE A 98 7.99 -0.24 9.51
C ILE A 98 8.56 0.34 8.21
N TYR A 99 7.67 0.79 7.33
CA TYR A 99 8.02 1.50 6.09
C TYR A 99 7.40 2.89 6.14
N VAL A 100 8.23 3.91 6.01
CA VAL A 100 7.80 5.30 6.14
C VAL A 100 7.29 5.83 4.81
N ASP A 101 6.19 6.56 4.85
CA ASP A 101 5.79 7.41 3.74
C ASP A 101 6.61 8.70 3.72
N ALA A 102 7.50 8.82 2.74
CA ALA A 102 8.48 9.89 2.65
C ALA A 102 8.03 10.94 1.62
N VAL A 103 7.44 12.03 2.13
CA VAL A 103 7.03 13.20 1.34
C VAL A 103 8.24 14.12 1.17
N VAL A 104 8.99 13.90 0.09
CA VAL A 104 10.28 14.54 -0.16
C VAL A 104 10.36 15.30 -1.48
N ASN A 105 9.34 15.24 -2.33
CA ASN A 105 9.29 16.04 -3.56
C ASN A 105 9.08 17.53 -3.28
N HIS A 106 8.19 17.84 -2.33
CA HIS A 106 7.66 19.18 -2.11
C HIS A 106 7.53 19.50 -0.62
N MET A 107 7.30 20.78 -0.31
CA MET A 107 6.81 21.25 0.99
C MET A 107 5.30 21.55 0.88
N CYS A 108 4.72 22.34 1.79
CA CYS A 108 3.31 22.72 1.71
C CYS A 108 2.94 23.53 0.45
N GLY A 109 1.63 23.68 0.22
CA GLY A 109 1.10 24.48 -0.88
C GLY A 109 1.59 25.94 -0.84
N SER A 110 1.88 26.54 -1.99
CA SER A 110 2.33 27.94 -2.07
C SER A 110 1.28 28.92 -1.53
N GLY A 111 0.01 28.52 -1.48
CA GLY A 111 -1.11 29.25 -0.88
C GLY A 111 -1.34 29.00 0.62
N ALA A 112 -0.49 28.21 1.30
CA ALA A 112 -0.69 27.83 2.71
C ALA A 112 -0.48 28.99 3.71
N GLY A 113 -0.05 30.17 3.23
CA GLY A 113 0.18 31.35 4.05
C GLY A 113 1.45 31.28 4.88
N SER A 114 1.45 31.95 6.02
CA SER A 114 2.57 31.98 6.97
C SER A 114 2.07 31.94 8.40
N GLY A 115 2.83 31.30 9.28
CA GLY A 115 2.45 31.19 10.69
C GLY A 115 2.99 29.91 11.31
N THR A 116 2.36 29.50 12.41
CA THR A 116 2.70 28.31 13.18
C THR A 116 1.56 27.28 13.17
N HIS A 117 0.67 27.35 12.17
CA HIS A 117 -0.38 26.35 11.93
C HIS A 117 0.22 25.09 11.31
N SER A 118 1.04 24.43 12.11
CA SER A 118 1.79 23.23 11.81
C SER A 118 1.66 22.27 12.99
N THR A 119 1.77 20.98 12.72
CA THR A 119 1.49 19.93 13.71
C THR A 119 2.45 19.93 14.90
N CYS A 120 3.61 20.58 14.79
CA CYS A 120 4.57 20.78 15.88
C CYS A 120 4.82 22.25 16.22
N GLY A 121 3.99 23.17 15.71
CA GLY A 121 4.11 24.60 15.96
C GLY A 121 5.34 25.28 15.34
N SER A 122 6.07 24.62 14.43
CA SER A 122 7.13 25.28 13.67
C SER A 122 6.58 26.43 12.84
N TYR A 123 7.27 27.57 12.86
CA TYR A 123 6.98 28.67 11.94
C TYR A 123 7.37 28.28 10.51
N PHE A 124 6.57 28.74 9.55
CA PHE A 124 6.90 28.75 8.13
C PHE A 124 6.24 29.95 7.43
N ASN A 125 6.75 30.27 6.24
CA ASN A 125 6.14 31.23 5.33
C ASN A 125 6.23 30.69 3.89
N ALA A 126 5.12 30.12 3.42
CA ALA A 126 5.04 29.57 2.06
C ALA A 126 5.20 30.65 0.99
N GLY A 127 4.75 31.88 1.25
CA GLY A 127 4.89 33.01 0.32
C GLY A 127 6.35 33.43 0.12
N ASN A 128 7.18 33.35 1.16
CA ASN A 128 8.61 33.70 1.10
C ASN A 128 9.53 32.48 0.95
N ARG A 129 8.96 31.27 0.80
CA ARG A 129 9.70 30.01 0.68
C ARG A 129 10.61 29.78 1.90
N ASP A 130 10.14 30.19 3.07
CA ASP A 130 10.91 30.15 4.30
C ASP A 130 10.38 29.05 5.22
N PHE A 131 11.18 28.01 5.42
CA PHE A 131 10.89 26.85 6.25
C PHE A 131 12.03 26.66 7.26
N PRO A 132 12.16 27.55 8.26
CA PRO A 132 13.36 27.64 9.11
C PRO A 132 13.58 26.42 10.01
N ALA A 133 12.58 25.56 10.20
CA ALA A 133 12.72 24.32 10.94
C ALA A 133 13.50 23.22 10.18
N VAL A 134 13.78 23.39 8.87
CA VAL A 134 14.61 22.46 8.08
C VAL A 134 16.11 22.82 8.08
N PRO A 135 16.59 24.04 7.75
CA PRO A 135 15.97 25.26 7.22
C PRO A 135 16.03 25.37 5.68
N TYR A 136 14.89 25.48 4.98
CA TYR A 136 14.86 25.82 3.55
C TYR A 136 14.52 27.29 3.31
N SER A 137 15.06 27.83 2.22
CA SER A 137 14.83 29.19 1.75
C SER A 137 14.36 29.19 0.29
N GLY A 138 14.06 30.36 -0.28
CA GLY A 138 13.72 30.50 -1.70
C GLY A 138 14.76 29.93 -2.68
N TRP A 139 16.01 29.74 -2.24
CA TRP A 139 17.04 29.10 -3.08
C TRP A 139 16.84 27.60 -3.26
N ASP A 140 15.99 26.98 -2.44
CA ASP A 140 15.86 25.53 -2.33
C ASP A 140 14.62 24.99 -3.03
N PHE A 141 13.95 25.85 -3.81
CA PHE A 141 12.75 25.53 -4.58
C PHE A 141 12.95 25.80 -6.08
N ASN A 142 12.17 25.10 -6.91
CA ASN A 142 12.25 25.17 -8.36
C ASN A 142 11.52 26.38 -8.99
N ASP A 143 11.26 27.44 -8.21
CA ASP A 143 10.55 28.65 -8.68
C ASP A 143 11.18 29.25 -9.96
N GLY A 144 12.51 29.25 -10.07
CA GLY A 144 13.24 29.74 -11.25
C GLY A 144 13.50 28.70 -12.34
N LYS A 145 13.20 27.42 -12.08
CA LYS A 145 13.43 26.30 -13.00
C LYS A 145 12.16 25.89 -13.75
N CYS A 146 11.00 26.02 -13.10
CA CYS A 146 9.71 25.85 -13.74
C CYS A 146 9.53 26.88 -14.87
N THR A 147 9.07 26.43 -16.03
CA THR A 147 8.89 27.28 -17.22
C THR A 147 7.44 27.57 -17.56
N THR A 148 6.48 27.07 -16.77
CA THR A 148 5.04 27.29 -17.01
C THR A 148 4.61 28.66 -16.50
N GLY A 149 3.53 29.21 -17.08
CA GLY A 149 3.05 30.55 -16.72
C GLY A 149 2.44 30.62 -15.32
N SER A 150 1.81 29.54 -14.87
CA SER A 150 1.26 29.42 -13.50
C SER A 150 2.31 29.06 -12.43
N GLY A 151 3.45 28.50 -12.84
CA GLY A 151 4.39 27.82 -11.94
C GLY A 151 3.94 26.41 -11.52
N GLU A 152 2.81 25.92 -12.04
CA GLU A 152 2.24 24.60 -11.78
C GLU A 152 2.45 23.65 -12.98
N ILE A 153 2.20 22.36 -12.75
CA ILE A 153 2.13 21.36 -13.82
C ILE A 153 0.83 21.58 -14.60
N GLU A 154 0.93 21.96 -15.87
CA GLU A 154 -0.19 22.26 -16.76
C GLU A 154 -0.43 21.15 -17.80
N SER A 155 0.60 20.36 -18.11
CA SER A 155 0.59 19.29 -19.11
C SER A 155 1.47 18.12 -18.67
N TYR A 156 0.85 16.95 -18.54
CA TYR A 156 1.53 15.68 -18.30
C TYR A 156 2.19 15.08 -19.56
N GLN A 157 2.28 15.84 -20.66
CA GLN A 157 3.03 15.44 -21.86
C GLN A 157 4.42 16.08 -21.93
N ASP A 158 4.76 16.96 -21.00
CA ASP A 158 6.07 17.59 -20.91
C ASP A 158 6.77 17.19 -19.61
N ILE A 159 7.83 16.39 -19.78
CA ILE A 159 8.61 15.84 -18.67
C ILE A 159 9.28 16.91 -17.81
N ASN A 160 9.60 18.08 -18.39
CA ASN A 160 10.28 19.14 -17.64
C ASN A 160 9.35 19.78 -16.63
N GLN A 161 8.12 20.08 -17.01
CA GLN A 161 7.16 20.64 -16.05
C GLN A 161 6.71 19.58 -15.03
N ILE A 162 6.52 18.31 -15.42
CA ILE A 162 6.17 17.24 -14.46
C ILE A 162 7.14 17.19 -13.29
N ARG A 163 8.43 17.47 -13.52
CA ARG A 163 9.52 17.31 -12.55
C ARG A 163 10.10 18.58 -11.95
N ASN A 164 9.73 19.74 -12.47
CA ASN A 164 10.30 21.02 -12.03
C ASN A 164 9.23 22.05 -11.66
N CYS A 165 7.94 21.75 -11.86
CA CYS A 165 6.83 22.66 -11.54
C CYS A 165 5.98 22.09 -10.41
N ARG A 166 5.20 22.97 -9.77
CA ARG A 166 4.42 22.61 -8.59
C ARG A 166 3.28 21.65 -8.93
N LEU A 167 3.27 20.48 -8.30
CA LEU A 167 2.13 19.57 -8.30
C LEU A 167 0.98 20.21 -7.49
N SER A 168 -0.10 20.63 -8.14
CA SER A 168 -1.28 21.21 -7.47
C SER A 168 -0.91 22.35 -6.48
N GLY A 169 0.04 23.20 -6.88
CA GLY A 169 0.52 24.33 -6.08
C GLY A 169 1.50 23.98 -4.94
N LEU A 170 1.88 22.71 -4.76
CA LEU A 170 2.86 22.28 -3.75
C LEU A 170 4.27 22.81 -4.08
N LEU A 171 4.92 23.48 -3.12
CA LEU A 171 6.23 24.09 -3.33
C LEU A 171 7.29 23.02 -3.63
N ASP A 172 7.74 23.00 -4.88
CA ASP A 172 8.59 21.95 -5.45
C ASP A 172 10.07 22.16 -5.10
N LEU A 173 10.70 21.18 -4.45
CA LEU A 173 12.07 21.28 -3.97
C LEU A 173 13.09 21.14 -5.12
N ALA A 174 14.14 21.96 -5.09
CA ALA A 174 15.24 21.92 -6.06
C ALA A 174 16.18 20.73 -5.78
N MET A 175 15.69 19.52 -6.06
CA MET A 175 16.35 18.25 -5.71
C MET A 175 17.66 18.03 -6.46
N GLU A 176 18.01 18.81 -7.48
CA GLU A 176 19.35 18.77 -8.07
C GLU A 176 20.45 19.28 -7.12
N LYS A 177 20.08 20.12 -6.14
CA LYS A 177 21.03 20.77 -5.22
C LYS A 177 21.45 19.78 -4.14
N ASP A 178 22.77 19.66 -3.93
CA ASP A 178 23.32 18.77 -2.90
C ASP A 178 22.83 19.13 -1.49
N TYR A 179 22.61 20.41 -1.21
CA TYR A 179 22.02 20.86 0.06
C TYR A 179 20.64 20.23 0.32
N VAL A 180 19.73 20.30 -0.66
CA VAL A 180 18.37 19.74 -0.56
C VAL A 180 18.44 18.23 -0.43
N ARG A 181 19.22 17.55 -1.27
CA ARG A 181 19.44 16.09 -1.19
C ARG A 181 19.99 15.66 0.16
N SER A 182 20.91 16.43 0.73
CA SER A 182 21.51 16.12 2.03
C SER A 182 20.52 16.32 3.17
N LYS A 183 19.70 17.38 3.14
CA LYS A 183 18.62 17.57 4.12
C LYS A 183 17.58 16.47 4.10
N VAL A 184 17.20 16.01 2.90
CA VAL A 184 16.34 14.82 2.74
C VAL A 184 17.05 13.56 3.26
N ALA A 185 18.31 13.35 2.91
CA ALA A 185 19.07 12.19 3.38
C ALA A 185 19.24 12.17 4.90
N ASP A 186 19.47 13.32 5.54
CA ASP A 186 19.57 13.45 7.01
C ASP A 186 18.27 13.00 7.69
N TYR A 187 17.12 13.46 7.17
CA TYR A 187 15.81 13.03 7.64
C TYR A 187 15.59 11.51 7.49
N LEU A 188 15.90 10.96 6.31
CA LEU A 188 15.72 9.53 6.06
C LEU A 188 16.71 8.68 6.86
N ASN A 189 17.95 9.14 7.06
CA ASN A 189 18.96 8.47 7.88
C ASN A 189 18.57 8.47 9.36
N HIS A 190 18.00 9.57 9.87
CA HIS A 190 17.43 9.59 11.22
C HIS A 190 16.39 8.48 11.43
N LEU A 191 15.51 8.28 10.45
CA LEU A 191 14.51 7.21 10.46
C LEU A 191 15.14 5.81 10.34
N ILE A 192 16.15 5.63 9.48
CA ILE A 192 16.89 4.36 9.35
C ILE A 192 17.56 3.99 10.68
N ASP A 193 18.20 4.97 11.32
CA ASP A 193 18.90 4.79 12.58
C ASP A 193 17.92 4.50 13.73
N ILE A 194 16.70 5.03 13.68
CA ILE A 194 15.60 4.61 14.56
C ILE A 194 15.24 3.13 14.37
N GLY A 195 15.29 2.63 13.13
CA GLY A 195 15.08 1.21 12.81
C GLY A 195 14.02 0.93 11.74
N VAL A 196 13.59 1.92 10.95
CA VAL A 196 12.67 1.66 9.83
C VAL A 196 13.34 0.77 8.77
N ALA A 197 12.55 -0.01 8.04
CA ALA A 197 13.07 -0.98 7.06
C ALA A 197 13.10 -0.46 5.62
N GLY A 198 12.49 0.70 5.36
CA GLY A 198 12.38 1.26 4.03
C GLY A 198 11.37 2.40 3.91
N PHE A 199 11.12 2.81 2.66
CA PHE A 199 10.37 4.01 2.34
C PHE A 199 9.45 3.83 1.12
N ARG A 200 8.22 4.35 1.25
CA ARG A 200 7.44 4.83 0.09
C ARG A 200 8.00 6.19 -0.28
N ILE A 201 8.52 6.34 -1.48
CA ILE A 201 8.89 7.67 -2.00
C ILE A 201 7.65 8.25 -2.65
N ASP A 202 6.99 9.18 -1.96
CA ASP A 202 5.81 9.90 -2.43
C ASP A 202 6.11 10.74 -3.67
N ALA A 203 5.14 10.86 -4.57
CA ALA A 203 5.22 11.72 -5.75
C ALA A 203 6.50 11.49 -6.60
N ALA A 204 7.05 10.26 -6.64
CA ALA A 204 8.31 9.99 -7.30
C ALA A 204 8.30 10.28 -8.81
N LYS A 205 7.14 10.21 -9.46
CA LYS A 205 6.92 10.68 -10.84
C LYS A 205 7.39 12.12 -11.06
N HIS A 206 7.25 12.96 -10.04
CA HIS A 206 7.57 14.39 -10.03
C HIS A 206 9.02 14.68 -9.65
N MET A 207 9.84 13.66 -9.40
CA MET A 207 11.28 13.82 -9.18
C MET A 207 12.05 13.17 -10.32
N TRP A 208 13.20 13.74 -10.70
CA TRP A 208 14.10 13.07 -11.63
C TRP A 208 14.64 11.77 -11.02
N PRO A 209 14.73 10.65 -11.77
CA PRO A 209 15.30 9.40 -11.26
C PRO A 209 16.72 9.56 -10.71
N GLY A 210 17.53 10.42 -11.35
CA GLY A 210 18.89 10.74 -10.90
C GLY A 210 18.93 11.55 -9.60
N ASP A 211 17.93 12.40 -9.36
CA ASP A 211 17.82 13.17 -8.12
C ASP A 211 17.41 12.29 -6.95
N ILE A 212 16.46 11.37 -7.18
CA ILE A 212 16.12 10.31 -6.22
C ILE A 212 17.37 9.49 -5.89
N LYS A 213 18.09 9.02 -6.93
CA LYS A 213 19.35 8.31 -6.73
C LYS A 213 20.34 9.11 -5.88
N GLY A 214 20.43 10.43 -6.11
CA GLY A 214 21.34 11.32 -5.41
C GLY A 214 21.17 11.33 -3.89
N PHE A 215 19.94 11.33 -3.37
CA PHE A 215 19.73 11.19 -1.92
C PHE A 215 19.76 9.73 -1.45
N LEU A 216 19.33 8.77 -2.28
CA LEU A 216 19.39 7.33 -1.93
C LEU A 216 20.83 6.84 -1.73
N ASP A 217 21.78 7.35 -2.51
CA ASP A 217 23.21 7.02 -2.40
C ASP A 217 23.83 7.56 -1.09
N LYS A 218 23.20 8.53 -0.42
CA LYS A 218 23.59 9.06 0.89
C LYS A 218 23.00 8.29 2.08
N LEU A 219 22.10 7.32 1.82
CA LEU A 219 21.42 6.60 2.89
C LEU A 219 22.34 5.58 3.57
N HIS A 220 22.18 5.47 4.89
CA HIS A 220 22.76 4.41 5.70
C HIS A 220 22.25 3.02 5.25
N ASN A 221 22.97 1.99 5.66
CA ASN A 221 22.39 0.65 5.75
C ASN A 221 21.45 0.60 6.97
N LEU A 222 20.56 -0.39 6.99
CA LEU A 222 19.59 -0.57 8.07
C LEU A 222 20.26 -0.85 9.42
N ASN A 223 19.60 -0.45 10.50
CA ASN A 223 20.09 -0.58 11.88
C ASN A 223 20.41 -2.05 12.23
N THR A 224 21.67 -2.33 12.56
CA THR A 224 22.18 -3.69 12.79
C THR A 224 21.66 -4.36 14.07
N LYS A 225 20.87 -3.66 14.89
CA LYS A 225 20.14 -4.27 16.02
C LYS A 225 19.09 -5.27 15.54
N TRP A 226 18.44 -5.02 14.41
CA TRP A 226 17.34 -5.85 13.90
C TRP A 226 17.55 -6.39 12.48
N PHE A 227 18.54 -5.86 11.75
CA PHE A 227 18.83 -6.21 10.37
C PHE A 227 20.27 -6.70 10.21
N SER A 228 20.50 -7.54 9.20
CA SER A 228 21.85 -8.00 8.85
C SER A 228 22.72 -6.84 8.41
N SER A 229 24.02 -6.91 8.72
CA SER A 229 24.99 -5.92 8.25
C SER A 229 24.96 -5.80 6.72
N GLY A 230 24.95 -4.56 6.22
CA GLY A 230 24.86 -4.27 4.78
C GLY A 230 23.44 -4.31 4.19
N ALA A 231 22.40 -4.58 4.96
CA ALA A 231 21.01 -4.50 4.48
C ALA A 231 20.68 -3.06 4.07
N ARG A 232 20.17 -2.85 2.85
CA ARG A 232 19.74 -1.53 2.37
C ARG A 232 18.25 -1.32 2.65
N PRO A 233 17.79 -0.07 2.83
CA PRO A 233 16.37 0.22 2.98
C PRO A 233 15.60 -0.23 1.74
N PHE A 234 14.42 -0.81 1.96
CA PHE A 234 13.49 -1.15 0.90
C PHE A 234 12.92 0.12 0.29
N ILE A 235 13.06 0.31 -1.02
CA ILE A 235 12.56 1.49 -1.70
C ILE A 235 11.42 1.09 -2.64
N PHE A 236 10.26 1.71 -2.49
CA PHE A 236 9.19 1.64 -3.47
C PHE A 236 8.69 3.04 -3.79
N GLN A 237 8.69 3.36 -5.09
CA GLN A 237 8.48 4.71 -5.58
C GLN A 237 7.06 4.85 -6.12
N GLU A 238 6.35 5.89 -5.69
CA GLU A 238 5.06 6.20 -6.27
C GLU A 238 5.23 6.82 -7.65
N VAL A 239 5.00 6.00 -8.68
CA VAL A 239 4.98 6.44 -10.07
C VAL A 239 3.64 6.01 -10.65
N ILE A 240 2.73 6.97 -10.79
CA ILE A 240 1.45 6.75 -11.48
C ILE A 240 1.73 6.70 -12.99
N ASP A 241 1.90 5.50 -13.50
CA ASP A 241 2.05 5.18 -14.93
C ASP A 241 0.90 4.25 -15.34
N LEU A 242 -0.12 4.80 -16.02
CA LEU A 242 -1.21 4.04 -16.63
C LEU A 242 -1.01 3.86 -18.15
N GLY A 243 0.14 4.29 -18.70
CA GLY A 243 0.40 4.42 -20.13
C GLY A 243 -0.07 5.75 -20.73
N GLY A 244 0.45 6.11 -21.90
CA GLY A 244 0.05 7.32 -22.64
C GLY A 244 0.75 8.62 -22.20
N GLU A 245 1.69 8.55 -21.27
CA GLU A 245 2.50 9.67 -20.80
C GLU A 245 4.01 9.37 -20.99
N PRO A 246 4.87 10.40 -21.11
CA PRO A 246 6.31 10.23 -21.34
C PRO A 246 7.08 9.74 -20.09
N VAL A 247 6.52 9.88 -18.89
CA VAL A 247 7.13 9.37 -17.66
C VAL A 247 6.63 7.96 -17.40
N THR A 248 7.54 6.99 -17.43
CA THR A 248 7.23 5.57 -17.24
C THR A 248 7.86 5.03 -15.96
N GLY A 249 7.24 4.00 -15.37
CA GLY A 249 7.78 3.33 -14.17
C GLY A 249 9.19 2.76 -14.37
N SER A 250 9.51 2.32 -15.59
CA SER A 250 10.82 1.73 -15.92
C SER A 250 12.00 2.68 -15.75
N GLN A 251 11.78 3.99 -15.82
CA GLN A 251 12.81 5.01 -15.57
C GLN A 251 13.33 4.97 -14.11
N TYR A 252 12.56 4.38 -13.19
CA TYR A 252 12.83 4.38 -11.74
C TYR A 252 13.34 3.02 -11.22
N TYR A 253 13.47 2.00 -12.07
CA TYR A 253 13.89 0.66 -11.64
C TYR A 253 15.32 0.62 -11.07
N GLY A 254 16.18 1.58 -11.40
CA GLY A 254 17.52 1.68 -10.83
C GLY A 254 17.56 2.05 -9.33
N ASN A 255 16.45 2.57 -8.81
CA ASN A 255 16.38 3.12 -7.45
C ASN A 255 15.62 2.21 -6.46
N GLY A 256 14.83 1.27 -6.96
CA GLY A 256 13.95 0.44 -6.15
C GLY A 256 12.77 -0.09 -6.94
N ARG A 257 11.76 -0.58 -6.20
CA ARG A 257 10.46 -0.94 -6.78
C ARG A 257 9.66 0.30 -7.17
N VAL A 258 8.59 0.09 -7.92
CA VAL A 258 7.58 1.10 -8.25
C VAL A 258 6.18 0.57 -7.91
N THR A 259 5.28 1.47 -7.58
CA THR A 259 3.84 1.16 -7.44
C THR A 259 3.22 0.84 -8.79
N GLU A 260 2.70 -0.36 -8.97
CA GLU A 260 2.07 -0.78 -10.22
C GLU A 260 0.57 -0.45 -10.21
N PHE A 261 0.22 0.80 -10.52
CA PHE A 261 -1.18 1.26 -10.49
C PHE A 261 -2.06 0.59 -11.55
N LYS A 262 -1.49 0.08 -12.65
CA LYS A 262 -2.27 -0.71 -13.62
C LYS A 262 -2.83 -1.97 -12.98
N TYR A 263 -2.18 -2.52 -11.96
CA TYR A 263 -2.63 -3.71 -11.25
C TYR A 263 -4.05 -3.55 -10.70
N GLY A 264 -4.25 -2.55 -9.82
CA GLY A 264 -5.55 -2.30 -9.18
C GLY A 264 -6.61 -1.85 -10.19
N ALA A 265 -6.23 -0.99 -11.15
CA ALA A 265 -7.13 -0.52 -12.19
C ALA A 265 -7.66 -1.66 -13.08
N LYS A 266 -6.76 -2.50 -13.62
CA LYS A 266 -7.13 -3.63 -14.49
C LYS A 266 -7.86 -4.73 -13.71
N LEU A 267 -7.45 -5.02 -12.48
CA LEU A 267 -8.15 -6.02 -11.66
C LEU A 267 -9.57 -5.53 -11.32
N GLY A 268 -9.73 -4.25 -11.04
CA GLY A 268 -11.02 -3.60 -10.84
C GLY A 268 -11.93 -3.74 -12.05
N THR A 269 -11.45 -3.41 -13.26
CA THR A 269 -12.26 -3.56 -14.49
C THR A 269 -12.65 -5.01 -14.76
N VAL A 270 -11.74 -5.97 -14.54
CA VAL A 270 -12.01 -7.40 -14.71
C VAL A 270 -13.06 -7.90 -13.71
N ILE A 271 -12.90 -7.63 -12.41
CA ILE A 271 -13.81 -8.12 -11.37
C ILE A 271 -15.18 -7.45 -11.48
N ARG A 272 -15.24 -6.18 -11.89
CA ARG A 272 -16.51 -5.49 -12.18
C ARG A 272 -17.13 -5.90 -13.51
N LYS A 273 -16.47 -6.76 -14.30
CA LYS A 273 -16.91 -7.22 -15.65
C LYS A 273 -17.12 -6.06 -16.63
N TRP A 274 -16.36 -4.98 -16.50
CA TRP A 274 -16.49 -3.80 -17.34
C TRP A 274 -15.93 -4.04 -18.74
N ASN A 275 -16.54 -3.43 -19.75
CA ASN A 275 -16.11 -3.50 -21.15
C ASN A 275 -15.93 -4.94 -21.69
N GLY A 276 -16.68 -5.92 -21.15
CA GLY A 276 -16.59 -7.31 -21.55
C GLY A 276 -15.35 -8.06 -21.02
N GLU A 277 -14.59 -7.46 -20.09
CA GLU A 277 -13.51 -8.14 -19.40
C GLU A 277 -14.03 -9.25 -18.48
N LYS A 278 -13.26 -10.32 -18.35
CA LYS A 278 -13.64 -11.52 -17.60
C LYS A 278 -12.46 -12.10 -16.83
N MET A 279 -12.73 -12.80 -15.73
CA MET A 279 -11.66 -13.43 -14.94
C MET A 279 -10.85 -14.46 -15.72
N ALA A 280 -11.42 -15.13 -16.74
CA ALA A 280 -10.69 -16.04 -17.62
C ALA A 280 -9.46 -15.39 -18.28
N TYR A 281 -9.48 -14.07 -18.48
CA TYR A 281 -8.35 -13.34 -19.07
C TYR A 281 -7.15 -13.25 -18.11
N LEU A 282 -7.35 -13.46 -16.82
CA LEU A 282 -6.28 -13.37 -15.80
C LEU A 282 -5.28 -14.55 -15.85
N LYS A 283 -5.41 -15.48 -16.79
CA LYS A 283 -4.50 -16.62 -16.98
C LYS A 283 -3.03 -16.20 -17.13
N ASN A 284 -2.78 -15.07 -17.80
CA ASN A 284 -1.44 -14.52 -18.02
C ASN A 284 -1.19 -13.23 -17.21
N TRP A 285 -1.89 -13.07 -16.09
CA TRP A 285 -1.79 -11.89 -15.21
C TRP A 285 -0.35 -11.59 -14.77
N GLY A 286 0.03 -10.30 -14.78
CA GLY A 286 1.39 -9.85 -14.53
C GLY A 286 1.98 -9.14 -15.75
N GLU A 287 3.24 -9.43 -16.10
CA GLU A 287 3.95 -8.77 -17.21
C GLU A 287 3.22 -8.91 -18.57
N GLY A 288 2.47 -10.00 -18.78
CA GLY A 288 1.64 -10.20 -19.98
C GLY A 288 0.51 -9.17 -20.15
N TRP A 289 0.19 -8.42 -19.10
CA TRP A 289 -0.77 -7.30 -19.10
C TRP A 289 -0.10 -5.94 -19.27
N GLY A 290 1.21 -5.90 -19.59
CA GLY A 290 1.98 -4.67 -19.74
C GLY A 290 2.35 -4.02 -18.40
N PHE A 291 2.40 -4.83 -17.33
CA PHE A 291 2.88 -4.39 -16.02
C PHE A 291 4.42 -4.47 -15.95
N ALA A 292 4.98 -3.83 -14.94
CA ALA A 292 6.38 -3.91 -14.57
C ALA A 292 6.86 -5.35 -14.34
N PRO A 293 8.18 -5.61 -14.40
CA PRO A 293 8.72 -6.86 -13.89
C PRO A 293 8.26 -7.13 -12.45
N SER A 294 7.90 -8.38 -12.15
CA SER A 294 7.36 -8.76 -10.82
C SER A 294 8.29 -8.38 -9.66
N ASP A 295 9.61 -8.46 -9.87
CA ASP A 295 10.64 -8.11 -8.90
C ASP A 295 10.88 -6.59 -8.76
N ARG A 296 10.19 -5.77 -9.57
CA ARG A 296 10.13 -4.31 -9.49
C ARG A 296 8.76 -3.79 -9.05
N ALA A 297 7.74 -4.64 -8.96
CA ALA A 297 6.38 -4.22 -8.65
C ALA A 297 6.07 -4.25 -7.14
N LEU A 298 5.48 -3.16 -6.65
CA LEU A 298 4.65 -3.12 -5.44
C LEU A 298 3.19 -3.03 -5.89
N VAL A 299 2.38 -4.02 -5.52
CA VAL A 299 0.99 -4.16 -5.98
C VAL A 299 -0.01 -4.00 -4.85
N PHE A 300 -1.19 -3.50 -5.19
CA PHE A 300 -2.32 -3.29 -4.30
C PHE A 300 -3.60 -3.23 -5.13
N VAL A 301 -4.74 -3.52 -4.51
CA VAL A 301 -6.07 -3.35 -5.13
C VAL A 301 -6.44 -1.87 -5.14
N ASP A 302 -6.31 -1.23 -3.98
CA ASP A 302 -6.52 0.19 -3.75
C ASP A 302 -5.39 0.78 -2.89
N ASN A 303 -5.25 2.11 -2.94
CA ASN A 303 -4.44 2.88 -2.01
C ASN A 303 -5.30 3.99 -1.38
N HIS A 304 -4.69 4.78 -0.51
CA HIS A 304 -5.39 5.83 0.21
C HIS A 304 -5.91 6.95 -0.70
N ASP A 305 -5.28 7.24 -1.83
CA ASP A 305 -5.78 8.23 -2.80
C ASP A 305 -6.93 7.67 -3.65
N ASN A 306 -6.69 6.56 -4.36
CA ASN A 306 -7.61 6.10 -5.39
C ASN A 306 -8.87 5.43 -4.82
N GLN A 307 -8.86 5.02 -3.54
CA GLN A 307 -10.07 4.56 -2.85
C GLN A 307 -11.13 5.67 -2.66
N ARG A 308 -10.75 6.93 -2.89
CA ARG A 308 -11.63 8.10 -2.86
C ARG A 308 -12.14 8.52 -4.25
N GLY A 309 -11.73 7.80 -5.30
CA GLY A 309 -12.27 7.94 -6.67
C GLY A 309 -11.57 8.95 -7.58
N HIS A 310 -10.65 9.77 -7.06
CA HIS A 310 -9.92 10.80 -7.83
C HIS A 310 -8.44 10.44 -8.11
N GLY A 311 -7.98 9.25 -7.70
CA GLY A 311 -6.65 8.73 -8.00
C GLY A 311 -6.57 7.85 -9.26
N ALA A 312 -5.39 7.28 -9.52
CA ALA A 312 -5.17 6.42 -10.67
C ALA A 312 -6.12 5.21 -10.69
N GLY A 313 -6.80 5.00 -11.83
CA GLY A 313 -7.80 3.96 -12.04
C GLY A 313 -9.26 4.43 -11.87
N GLY A 314 -9.49 5.59 -11.25
CA GLY A 314 -10.82 6.20 -11.10
C GLY A 314 -11.87 5.23 -10.53
N ALA A 315 -13.06 5.22 -11.12
CA ALA A 315 -14.20 4.42 -10.63
C ALA A 315 -14.00 2.88 -10.74
N SER A 316 -12.98 2.41 -11.47
CA SER A 316 -12.73 0.96 -11.58
C SER A 316 -12.22 0.36 -10.28
N ILE A 317 -11.53 1.16 -9.45
CA ILE A 317 -10.90 0.72 -8.22
C ILE A 317 -11.95 0.13 -7.27
N LEU A 318 -11.66 -1.07 -6.78
CA LEU A 318 -12.47 -1.73 -5.75
C LEU A 318 -11.96 -1.31 -4.38
N THR A 319 -12.87 -1.02 -3.48
CA THR A 319 -12.55 -0.56 -2.11
C THR A 319 -13.36 -1.34 -1.08
N PHE A 320 -13.14 -1.11 0.21
CA PHE A 320 -13.97 -1.70 1.25
C PHE A 320 -15.47 -1.37 1.11
N TRP A 321 -15.84 -0.29 0.40
CA TRP A 321 -17.24 0.01 0.08
C TRP A 321 -17.87 -1.01 -0.87
N ASP A 322 -17.06 -1.72 -1.66
CA ASP A 322 -17.43 -2.82 -2.56
C ASP A 322 -17.10 -4.18 -1.92
N ALA A 323 -17.30 -4.33 -0.60
CA ALA A 323 -16.72 -5.38 0.24
C ALA A 323 -16.69 -6.80 -0.36
N ARG A 324 -17.77 -7.25 -0.99
CA ARG A 324 -17.84 -8.59 -1.61
C ARG A 324 -16.85 -8.77 -2.75
N LEU A 325 -16.83 -7.84 -3.70
CA LEU A 325 -15.90 -7.86 -4.84
C LEU A 325 -14.47 -7.52 -4.39
N TYR A 326 -14.33 -6.64 -3.40
CA TYR A 326 -13.04 -6.27 -2.83
C TYR A 326 -12.32 -7.48 -2.21
N LYS A 327 -13.04 -8.29 -1.40
CA LYS A 327 -12.49 -9.53 -0.84
C LYS A 327 -12.00 -10.49 -1.92
N MET A 328 -12.72 -10.62 -3.04
CA MET A 328 -12.29 -11.43 -4.19
C MET A 328 -11.02 -10.88 -4.84
N ALA A 329 -10.97 -9.58 -5.12
CA ALA A 329 -9.81 -8.94 -5.74
C ALA A 329 -8.55 -9.06 -4.86
N VAL A 330 -8.69 -8.82 -3.56
CA VAL A 330 -7.59 -8.98 -2.59
C VAL A 330 -7.18 -10.45 -2.47
N GLY A 331 -8.14 -11.38 -2.47
CA GLY A 331 -7.87 -12.82 -2.49
C GLY A 331 -7.08 -13.25 -3.73
N PHE A 332 -7.48 -12.79 -4.92
CA PHE A 332 -6.74 -13.06 -6.16
C PHE A 332 -5.32 -12.50 -6.09
N MET A 333 -5.16 -11.25 -5.64
CA MET A 333 -3.85 -10.61 -5.48
C MET A 333 -2.92 -11.39 -4.54
N LEU A 334 -3.44 -11.81 -3.38
CA LEU A 334 -2.64 -12.51 -2.39
C LEU A 334 -2.29 -13.94 -2.82
N ALA A 335 -3.15 -14.61 -3.60
CA ALA A 335 -2.87 -15.93 -4.16
C ALA A 335 -1.89 -15.91 -5.34
N HIS A 336 -1.94 -14.89 -6.19
CA HIS A 336 -1.12 -14.80 -7.41
C HIS A 336 0.35 -14.44 -7.11
N PRO A 337 1.37 -15.04 -7.76
CA PRO A 337 2.78 -14.81 -7.40
C PRO A 337 3.36 -13.44 -7.79
N TYR A 338 2.66 -12.69 -8.64
CA TYR A 338 3.15 -11.40 -9.15
C TYR A 338 3.28 -10.32 -8.06
N GLY A 339 4.41 -9.61 -8.05
CA GLY A 339 4.65 -8.44 -7.22
C GLY A 339 4.86 -8.71 -5.73
N PHE A 340 5.27 -7.66 -5.01
CA PHE A 340 5.20 -7.62 -3.54
C PHE A 340 3.89 -6.94 -3.13
N THR A 341 3.14 -7.52 -2.20
CA THR A 341 1.75 -7.15 -1.94
C THR A 341 1.61 -6.17 -0.78
N ARG A 342 0.83 -5.11 -0.99
CA ARG A 342 0.36 -4.20 0.06
C ARG A 342 -1.15 -4.33 0.22
N VAL A 343 -1.58 -4.61 1.44
CA VAL A 343 -2.99 -4.60 1.86
C VAL A 343 -3.35 -3.21 2.36
N MET A 344 -4.50 -2.67 1.98
CA MET A 344 -5.00 -1.41 2.51
C MET A 344 -5.70 -1.64 3.85
N SER A 345 -5.61 -0.67 4.77
CA SER A 345 -6.44 -0.61 5.97
C SER A 345 -6.91 0.82 6.19
N SER A 346 -8.22 1.01 6.17
CA SER A 346 -8.87 2.31 6.00
C SER A 346 -9.65 2.73 7.24
N PHE A 347 -10.26 3.91 7.14
CA PHE A 347 -11.34 4.39 7.99
C PHE A 347 -12.56 4.75 7.15
N ARG A 348 -13.75 4.75 7.75
CA ARG A 348 -14.98 5.22 7.12
C ARG A 348 -15.05 6.74 7.20
N TRP A 349 -15.59 7.34 6.15
CA TRP A 349 -15.96 8.75 6.11
C TRP A 349 -17.39 8.86 5.55
N PRO A 350 -18.08 9.99 5.76
CA PRO A 350 -19.44 10.18 5.25
C PRO A 350 -19.43 10.45 3.73
N ARG A 351 -19.05 9.43 2.94
CA ARG A 351 -18.97 9.48 1.48
C ARG A 351 -20.28 9.99 0.90
N TYR A 352 -20.22 11.06 0.12
CA TYR A 352 -21.41 11.71 -0.44
C TYR A 352 -21.17 12.15 -1.88
N PHE A 353 -21.82 11.45 -2.82
CA PHE A 353 -21.66 11.73 -4.24
C PHE A 353 -22.58 12.85 -4.71
N GLN A 354 -22.00 13.87 -5.33
CA GLN A 354 -22.70 14.86 -6.15
C GLN A 354 -22.10 14.83 -7.56
N ASN A 355 -22.93 14.68 -8.59
CA ASN A 355 -22.51 14.64 -9.99
C ASN A 355 -21.37 13.64 -10.28
N GLY A 356 -21.39 12.47 -9.62
CA GLY A 356 -20.38 11.42 -9.80
C GLY A 356 -19.07 11.64 -9.03
N HIS A 357 -18.97 12.70 -8.22
CA HIS A 357 -17.80 13.01 -7.39
C HIS A 357 -18.15 12.95 -5.90
N ASP A 358 -17.30 12.35 -5.07
CA ASP A 358 -17.47 12.38 -3.61
C ASP A 358 -17.04 13.74 -3.06
N VAL A 359 -17.97 14.60 -2.68
CA VAL A 359 -17.64 15.94 -2.15
C VAL A 359 -17.02 15.90 -0.74
N ASN A 360 -16.96 14.72 -0.12
CA ASN A 360 -16.37 14.48 1.19
C ASN A 360 -15.08 13.65 1.11
N ASP A 361 -14.47 13.51 -0.06
CA ASP A 361 -13.20 12.78 -0.28
C ASP A 361 -12.02 13.31 0.54
N TRP A 362 -12.07 14.58 0.96
CA TRP A 362 -11.08 15.24 1.80
C TRP A 362 -11.07 14.75 3.25
N TYR A 363 -12.12 14.06 3.73
CA TYR A 363 -12.30 13.76 5.16
C TYR A 363 -11.06 13.09 5.79
N GLY A 364 -10.64 13.64 6.93
CA GLY A 364 -9.60 13.06 7.79
C GLY A 364 -10.08 11.80 8.52
N PRO A 365 -9.18 11.15 9.28
CA PRO A 365 -9.47 9.97 10.08
C PRO A 365 -10.47 10.28 11.19
N PRO A 366 -11.03 9.24 11.83
CA PRO A 366 -11.83 9.38 13.04
C PRO A 366 -11.06 10.23 14.05
N SER A 367 -11.63 11.37 14.44
CA SER A 367 -10.94 12.38 15.24
C SER A 367 -11.79 12.82 16.43
N ASN A 368 -11.14 13.24 17.51
CA ASN A 368 -11.76 13.92 18.64
C ASN A 368 -12.13 15.36 18.26
N TRP A 369 -12.86 16.04 19.15
CA TRP A 369 -13.32 17.41 18.91
C TRP A 369 -12.17 18.43 18.73
N ASP A 370 -10.99 18.13 19.28
CA ASP A 370 -9.77 18.95 19.16
C ASP A 370 -8.97 18.65 17.87
N GLY A 371 -9.45 17.73 17.02
CA GLY A 371 -8.79 17.31 15.80
C GLY A 371 -7.64 16.30 15.99
N SER A 372 -7.42 15.80 17.22
CA SER A 372 -6.53 14.66 17.46
C SER A 372 -7.18 13.36 16.95
N THR A 373 -6.38 12.44 16.43
CA THR A 373 -6.89 11.17 15.90
C THR A 373 -7.38 10.26 17.04
N LYS A 374 -8.51 9.57 16.85
CA LYS A 374 -9.03 8.59 17.81
C LYS A 374 -8.14 7.35 17.87
N SER A 375 -8.21 6.65 18.99
CA SER A 375 -7.65 5.29 19.13
C SER A 375 -8.33 4.29 18.21
N VAL A 376 -7.72 3.10 18.06
CA VAL A 376 -8.32 1.98 17.33
C VAL A 376 -8.82 0.91 18.32
N PRO A 377 -10.09 0.98 18.77
CA PRO A 377 -10.65 -0.04 19.65
C PRO A 377 -10.86 -1.35 18.88
N ILE A 378 -10.63 -2.48 19.56
CA ILE A 378 -10.87 -3.81 19.02
C ILE A 378 -12.11 -4.41 19.68
N ASN A 379 -13.07 -4.80 18.85
CA ASN A 379 -14.31 -5.44 19.27
C ASN A 379 -14.07 -6.92 19.64
N PRO A 380 -14.98 -7.56 20.40
CA PRO A 380 -14.86 -8.98 20.76
C PRO A 380 -14.77 -9.95 19.58
N ASP A 381 -15.34 -9.59 18.43
CA ASP A 381 -15.28 -10.35 17.18
C ASP A 381 -14.00 -10.06 16.36
N THR A 382 -13.04 -9.34 16.95
CA THR A 382 -11.76 -8.91 16.38
C THR A 382 -11.83 -7.80 15.33
N THR A 383 -13.02 -7.31 14.97
CA THR A 383 -13.19 -6.11 14.13
C THR A 383 -12.76 -4.85 14.89
N CYS A 384 -12.65 -3.72 14.20
CA CYS A 384 -12.36 -2.44 14.82
C CYS A 384 -13.63 -1.60 15.02
N GLY A 385 -13.65 -0.81 16.09
CA GLY A 385 -14.65 0.23 16.32
C GLY A 385 -14.19 1.61 15.85
N ASP A 386 -14.95 2.66 16.23
CA ASP A 386 -14.65 4.07 15.94
C ASP A 386 -14.34 4.35 14.46
N ASP A 387 -15.17 3.81 13.57
CA ASP A 387 -15.10 4.00 12.11
C ASP A 387 -13.84 3.46 11.43
N TRP A 388 -12.87 2.90 12.15
CA TRP A 388 -11.78 2.14 11.56
C TRP A 388 -12.33 0.90 10.84
N VAL A 389 -11.98 0.72 9.57
CA VAL A 389 -12.51 -0.37 8.74
C VAL A 389 -11.78 -1.68 9.03
N CYS A 390 -10.45 -1.59 9.18
CA CYS A 390 -9.58 -2.72 9.47
C CYS A 390 -9.76 -3.90 8.51
N GLU A 391 -9.69 -3.65 7.20
CA GLU A 391 -9.76 -4.68 6.15
C GLU A 391 -8.75 -5.80 6.40
N HIS A 392 -7.55 -5.45 6.89
CA HIS A 392 -6.51 -6.41 7.27
C HIS A 392 -6.94 -7.40 8.37
N ARG A 393 -8.02 -7.11 9.11
CA ARG A 393 -8.61 -7.99 10.13
C ARG A 393 -9.76 -8.85 9.62
N TRP A 394 -10.29 -8.57 8.43
CA TRP A 394 -11.34 -9.40 7.84
C TRP A 394 -10.77 -10.78 7.61
N ARG A 395 -11.47 -11.83 8.09
CA ARG A 395 -11.02 -13.23 8.03
C ARG A 395 -10.51 -13.59 6.64
N GLN A 396 -11.29 -13.24 5.62
CA GLN A 396 -11.01 -13.50 4.21
C GLN A 396 -9.69 -12.87 3.74
N ILE A 397 -9.35 -11.67 4.21
CA ILE A 397 -8.12 -10.96 3.82
C ILE A 397 -6.94 -11.47 4.66
N ARG A 398 -7.09 -11.53 5.99
CA ARG A 398 -6.07 -12.06 6.92
C ARG A 398 -5.63 -13.46 6.53
N ASN A 399 -6.58 -14.36 6.27
CA ASN A 399 -6.27 -15.74 5.90
C ASN A 399 -5.62 -15.82 4.52
N MET A 400 -5.91 -14.88 3.61
CA MET A 400 -5.21 -14.81 2.33
C MET A 400 -3.79 -14.24 2.45
N VAL A 401 -3.51 -13.40 3.45
CA VAL A 401 -2.14 -13.02 3.81
C VAL A 401 -1.37 -14.26 4.30
N VAL A 402 -1.98 -15.07 5.16
CA VAL A 402 -1.42 -16.35 5.59
C VAL A 402 -1.26 -17.32 4.42
N PHE A 403 -2.24 -17.42 3.51
CA PHE A 403 -2.16 -18.22 2.30
C PHE A 403 -0.90 -17.85 1.51
N ARG A 404 -0.68 -16.55 1.25
CA ARG A 404 0.51 -16.07 0.50
C ARG A 404 1.82 -16.49 1.15
N ASN A 405 1.89 -16.40 2.48
CA ASN A 405 3.05 -16.86 3.25
C ASN A 405 3.28 -18.37 3.09
N VAL A 406 2.22 -19.17 3.15
CA VAL A 406 2.30 -20.64 3.03
C VAL A 406 2.78 -21.06 1.64
N VAL A 407 2.31 -20.37 0.60
CA VAL A 407 2.61 -20.69 -0.80
C VAL A 407 3.83 -19.95 -1.35
N ASP A 408 4.60 -19.28 -0.50
CA ASP A 408 5.76 -18.50 -0.93
C ASP A 408 6.76 -19.38 -1.69
N GLY A 409 7.31 -18.83 -2.78
CA GLY A 409 8.19 -19.53 -3.72
C GLY A 409 7.54 -20.55 -4.67
N GLU A 410 6.28 -20.94 -4.47
CA GLU A 410 5.63 -21.94 -5.33
C GLU A 410 5.20 -21.34 -6.69
N PRO A 411 5.31 -22.09 -7.80
CA PRO A 411 4.92 -21.62 -9.12
C PRO A 411 3.39 -21.46 -9.23
N PHE A 412 2.94 -20.55 -10.10
CA PHE A 412 1.56 -20.55 -10.58
C PHE A 412 1.32 -21.81 -11.43
N SER A 413 0.31 -22.59 -11.07
CA SER A 413 0.04 -23.91 -11.67
C SER A 413 -1.46 -24.19 -11.75
N ASN A 414 -1.84 -25.29 -12.41
CA ASN A 414 -3.21 -25.83 -12.40
C ASN A 414 -4.31 -24.79 -12.71
N TRP A 415 -4.03 -23.85 -13.63
CA TRP A 415 -5.03 -22.89 -14.07
C TRP A 415 -6.19 -23.61 -14.76
N TRP A 416 -7.40 -23.28 -14.35
CA TRP A 416 -8.65 -23.67 -14.98
C TRP A 416 -9.55 -22.44 -15.13
N ASP A 417 -10.28 -22.37 -16.22
CA ASP A 417 -11.32 -21.38 -16.44
C ASP A 417 -12.46 -21.97 -17.27
N ASN A 418 -13.65 -21.40 -17.12
CA ASN A 418 -14.83 -21.77 -17.93
C ASN A 418 -15.01 -20.89 -19.18
N ASN A 419 -13.96 -20.19 -19.64
CA ASN A 419 -14.02 -19.12 -20.64
C ASN A 419 -14.91 -17.91 -20.25
N SER A 420 -15.26 -17.78 -18.97
CA SER A 420 -16.03 -16.67 -18.41
C SER A 420 -15.42 -16.18 -17.09
N ASN A 421 -16.16 -16.19 -15.98
CA ASN A 421 -15.73 -15.63 -14.69
C ASN A 421 -15.63 -16.67 -13.57
N GLN A 422 -15.65 -17.95 -13.92
CA GLN A 422 -15.25 -19.02 -13.01
C GLN A 422 -13.83 -19.42 -13.35
N VAL A 423 -12.93 -19.26 -12.37
CA VAL A 423 -11.50 -19.55 -12.55
C VAL A 423 -10.93 -20.21 -11.30
N ALA A 424 -9.87 -20.98 -11.48
CA ALA A 424 -9.13 -21.58 -10.39
C ALA A 424 -7.65 -21.69 -10.73
N PHE A 425 -6.80 -21.71 -9.72
CA PHE A 425 -5.38 -22.01 -9.90
C PHE A 425 -4.73 -22.49 -8.61
N GLY A 426 -3.61 -23.19 -8.81
CA GLY A 426 -2.73 -23.66 -7.76
C GLY A 426 -1.48 -22.80 -7.59
N ARG A 427 -0.86 -22.98 -6.43
CA ARG A 427 0.49 -22.54 -6.12
C ARG A 427 1.30 -23.76 -5.74
N GLY A 428 1.95 -24.33 -6.77
CA GLY A 428 2.66 -25.60 -6.68
C GLY A 428 1.80 -26.68 -6.05
N SER A 429 2.31 -27.30 -4.98
CA SER A 429 1.58 -28.29 -4.18
C SER A 429 1.17 -27.78 -2.78
N LYS A 430 1.18 -26.45 -2.57
CA LYS A 430 0.94 -25.85 -1.24
C LYS A 430 -0.39 -25.14 -1.08
N GLY A 431 -0.98 -24.61 -2.15
CA GLY A 431 -2.29 -23.96 -2.08
C GLY A 431 -3.06 -24.01 -3.38
N PHE A 432 -4.39 -23.90 -3.28
CA PHE A 432 -5.32 -23.87 -4.40
C PHE A 432 -6.47 -22.91 -4.09
N ILE A 433 -6.91 -22.16 -5.09
CA ILE A 433 -7.97 -21.16 -4.97
C ILE A 433 -8.94 -21.25 -6.14
N VAL A 434 -10.23 -21.03 -5.87
CA VAL A 434 -11.32 -21.11 -6.85
C VAL A 434 -12.22 -19.89 -6.69
N PHE A 435 -12.59 -19.23 -7.78
CA PHE A 435 -13.47 -18.06 -7.83
C PHE A 435 -14.70 -18.35 -8.70
N ASN A 436 -15.85 -17.82 -8.28
CA ASN A 436 -17.04 -17.73 -9.09
C ASN A 436 -17.56 -16.28 -9.12
N ASN A 437 -17.27 -15.56 -10.21
CA ASN A 437 -17.82 -14.22 -10.45
C ASN A 437 -18.81 -14.20 -11.64
N ASP A 438 -19.26 -15.38 -12.07
CA ASP A 438 -20.38 -15.53 -12.99
C ASP A 438 -21.72 -15.45 -12.24
N ASP A 439 -22.81 -15.28 -12.99
CA ASP A 439 -24.15 -15.12 -12.43
C ASP A 439 -24.88 -16.47 -12.27
N TRP A 440 -24.13 -17.58 -12.25
CA TRP A 440 -24.61 -18.95 -12.01
C TRP A 440 -23.64 -19.76 -11.14
N GLN A 441 -24.08 -20.92 -10.66
CA GLN A 441 -23.30 -21.78 -9.78
C GLN A 441 -22.08 -22.41 -10.48
N LEU A 442 -20.94 -22.44 -9.77
CA LEU A 442 -19.79 -23.29 -10.09
C LEU A 442 -19.99 -24.65 -9.42
N ASN A 443 -19.84 -25.75 -10.16
CA ASN A 443 -19.98 -27.11 -9.66
C ASN A 443 -19.04 -28.06 -10.43
N GLU A 444 -17.77 -28.15 -10.01
CA GLU A 444 -16.71 -28.77 -10.82
C GLU A 444 -15.73 -29.61 -9.99
N TYR A 445 -15.13 -30.63 -10.64
CA TYR A 445 -13.99 -31.37 -10.10
C TYR A 445 -12.69 -30.83 -10.69
N LEU A 446 -11.86 -30.22 -9.86
CA LEU A 446 -10.66 -29.51 -10.28
C LEU A 446 -9.39 -30.20 -9.77
N GLN A 447 -8.35 -30.25 -10.62
CA GLN A 447 -7.02 -30.70 -10.22
C GLN A 447 -6.37 -29.62 -9.36
N THR A 448 -6.17 -29.91 -8.07
CA THR A 448 -5.63 -28.93 -7.12
C THR A 448 -4.10 -28.94 -7.08
N GLY A 449 -3.47 -30.09 -7.37
CA GLY A 449 -2.05 -30.34 -7.12
C GLY A 449 -1.69 -30.54 -5.65
N LEU A 450 -2.67 -30.51 -4.74
CA LEU A 450 -2.46 -30.71 -3.31
C LEU A 450 -2.39 -32.21 -2.96
N PRO A 451 -1.69 -32.57 -1.87
CA PRO A 451 -1.77 -33.90 -1.29
C PRO A 451 -3.20 -34.27 -0.87
N ALA A 452 -3.53 -35.56 -0.94
CA ALA A 452 -4.84 -36.06 -0.51
C ALA A 452 -5.13 -35.76 0.97
N GLY A 453 -6.38 -35.43 1.27
CA GLY A 453 -6.88 -35.18 2.63
C GLY A 453 -7.99 -34.14 2.68
N THR A 454 -8.45 -33.83 3.90
CA THR A 454 -9.50 -32.84 4.14
C THR A 454 -8.87 -31.49 4.47
N TYR A 455 -9.33 -30.44 3.80
CA TYR A 455 -8.84 -29.07 3.95
C TYR A 455 -9.98 -28.16 4.39
N CYS A 456 -9.66 -27.21 5.28
CA CYS A 456 -10.57 -26.14 5.64
C CYS A 456 -10.49 -25.01 4.63
N ASP A 457 -11.64 -24.59 4.11
CA ASP A 457 -11.74 -23.35 3.35
C ASP A 457 -11.49 -22.15 4.29
N VAL A 458 -10.41 -21.43 4.01
CA VAL A 458 -9.99 -20.29 4.84
C VAL A 458 -10.75 -19.00 4.54
N ILE A 459 -11.67 -19.02 3.57
CA ILE A 459 -12.54 -17.87 3.24
C ILE A 459 -13.82 -17.92 4.08
N SER A 460 -14.56 -19.03 4.03
CA SER A 460 -15.77 -19.22 4.82
C SER A 460 -15.51 -19.46 6.31
N GLY A 461 -14.31 -19.92 6.69
CA GLY A 461 -13.96 -20.18 8.08
C GLY A 461 -12.47 -20.28 8.34
N ASP A 462 -12.13 -21.05 9.38
CA ASP A 462 -10.80 -21.25 9.90
C ASP A 462 -10.59 -22.73 10.23
N LYS A 463 -9.32 -23.15 10.26
CA LYS A 463 -8.92 -24.38 10.93
C LYS A 463 -8.81 -24.11 12.43
N ASP A 464 -9.73 -24.67 13.20
CA ASP A 464 -9.73 -24.62 14.66
C ASP A 464 -9.39 -26.02 15.18
N ASN A 465 -8.14 -26.20 15.62
CA ASN A 465 -7.56 -27.49 15.97
C ASN A 465 -7.72 -28.52 14.82
N ASN A 466 -8.46 -29.60 15.05
CA ASN A 466 -8.73 -30.65 14.06
C ASN A 466 -10.13 -30.51 13.41
N ARG A 467 -10.71 -29.30 13.39
CA ARG A 467 -12.01 -29.03 12.77
C ARG A 467 -11.97 -27.79 11.89
N CYS A 468 -12.74 -27.80 10.81
CA CYS A 468 -13.02 -26.61 10.02
C CYS A 468 -14.29 -25.93 10.53
N THR A 469 -14.25 -24.62 10.73
CA THR A 469 -15.44 -23.83 11.12
C THR A 469 -16.31 -23.44 9.92
N GLY A 470 -15.76 -23.52 8.71
CA GLY A 470 -16.45 -23.28 7.44
C GLY A 470 -16.51 -24.52 6.54
N ILE A 471 -16.48 -24.30 5.23
CA ILE A 471 -16.52 -25.35 4.21
C ILE A 471 -15.31 -26.29 4.35
N GLN A 472 -15.53 -27.57 4.10
CA GLN A 472 -14.48 -28.59 3.99
C GLN A 472 -14.32 -29.03 2.54
N VAL A 473 -13.08 -29.17 2.10
CA VAL A 473 -12.73 -29.65 0.76
C VAL A 473 -11.94 -30.95 0.89
N ASN A 474 -12.45 -32.01 0.28
CA ASN A 474 -11.78 -33.31 0.26
C ASN A 474 -10.98 -33.46 -1.03
N VAL A 475 -9.65 -33.48 -0.91
CA VAL A 475 -8.73 -33.75 -2.01
C VAL A 475 -8.49 -35.26 -2.07
N ALA A 476 -8.81 -35.87 -3.20
CA ALA A 476 -8.64 -37.30 -3.45
C ALA A 476 -7.17 -37.67 -3.72
N GLY A 477 -6.90 -38.98 -3.79
CA GLY A 477 -5.55 -39.53 -4.03
C GLY A 477 -4.89 -39.07 -5.33
N ASP A 478 -5.69 -38.64 -6.32
CA ASP A 478 -5.22 -38.12 -7.62
C ASP A 478 -5.07 -36.58 -7.63
N GLY A 479 -5.24 -35.92 -6.48
CA GLY A 479 -5.12 -34.47 -6.32
C GLY A 479 -6.38 -33.69 -6.73
N LYS A 480 -7.45 -34.35 -7.18
CA LYS A 480 -8.70 -33.67 -7.53
C LYS A 480 -9.57 -33.41 -6.30
N ALA A 481 -10.32 -32.31 -6.33
CA ALA A 481 -11.36 -32.01 -5.35
C ALA A 481 -12.61 -31.44 -6.02
N HIS A 482 -13.76 -31.66 -5.39
CA HIS A 482 -15.04 -31.12 -5.83
C HIS A 482 -15.26 -29.74 -5.20
N PHE A 483 -15.63 -28.76 -6.02
CA PHE A 483 -15.96 -27.41 -5.59
C PHE A 483 -17.36 -27.04 -6.05
N GLN A 484 -18.17 -26.55 -5.12
CA GLN A 484 -19.52 -26.05 -5.38
C GLN A 484 -19.68 -24.66 -4.78
N ILE A 485 -19.73 -23.63 -5.62
CA ILE A 485 -19.78 -22.22 -5.20
C ILE A 485 -20.99 -21.56 -5.86
N SER A 486 -22.01 -21.22 -5.07
CA SER A 486 -23.16 -20.44 -5.56
C SER A 486 -22.73 -19.00 -5.85
N ASN A 487 -23.26 -18.41 -6.93
CA ASN A 487 -23.10 -16.98 -7.21
C ASN A 487 -23.76 -16.09 -6.14
N SER A 488 -24.62 -16.65 -5.29
CA SER A 488 -25.23 -15.98 -4.13
C SER A 488 -24.49 -16.18 -2.81
N ALA A 489 -23.33 -16.88 -2.80
CA ALA A 489 -22.52 -17.05 -1.59
C ALA A 489 -22.05 -15.68 -1.05
N GLU A 490 -21.88 -15.55 0.26
CA GLU A 490 -21.34 -14.32 0.87
C GLU A 490 -19.99 -13.94 0.23
N ASP A 491 -19.10 -14.93 0.14
CA ASP A 491 -17.81 -14.88 -0.52
C ASP A 491 -17.79 -15.95 -1.61
N PRO A 492 -17.92 -15.61 -2.90
CA PRO A 492 -18.03 -16.61 -3.96
C PRO A 492 -16.64 -17.07 -4.43
N PHE A 493 -15.78 -17.41 -3.47
CA PHE A 493 -14.47 -17.99 -3.71
C PHE A 493 -14.04 -18.86 -2.52
N ILE A 494 -13.28 -19.91 -2.79
CA ILE A 494 -12.76 -20.86 -1.80
C ILE A 494 -11.24 -20.89 -1.92
N ALA A 495 -10.54 -20.91 -0.78
CA ALA A 495 -9.09 -21.06 -0.74
C ALA A 495 -8.68 -22.13 0.27
N ILE A 496 -7.79 -23.03 -0.14
CA ILE A 496 -7.25 -24.10 0.69
C ILE A 496 -5.73 -24.16 0.56
N HIS A 497 -5.03 -24.49 1.64
CA HIS A 497 -3.57 -24.63 1.63
C HIS A 497 -3.10 -25.68 2.64
N VAL A 498 -1.84 -26.11 2.54
CA VAL A 498 -1.28 -27.20 3.36
C VAL A 498 -1.41 -26.99 4.87
N ASN A 499 -1.28 -25.75 5.37
CA ASN A 499 -1.48 -25.47 6.80
C ASN A 499 -2.95 -25.49 7.26
N ALA A 500 -3.92 -25.51 6.33
CA ALA A 500 -5.34 -25.63 6.60
C ALA A 500 -5.86 -27.07 6.39
N LYS A 501 -4.96 -28.04 6.12
CA LYS A 501 -5.27 -29.47 6.08
C LYS A 501 -5.51 -30.01 7.48
N LEU A 502 -6.54 -30.84 7.68
CA LEU A 502 -6.81 -31.53 8.96
C LEU A 502 -5.84 -32.67 9.24
#